data_AF-A0A5K4EU66-F1
#
_entry.id   AF-A0A5K4EU66-F1
#
_cell.length_a   1.000
_cell.length_b   1.000
_cell.length_c   1.000
_cell.angle_alpha   90.00
_cell.angle_beta   90.00
_cell.angle_gamma   90.00
#
_symmetry.space_group_name_H-M   'P 1'
#
loop_
_entity.id
_entity.type
_entity.pdbx_description
1 polymer ?
#
loop_
_entity_poly.entity_id
_entity_poly.type
_entity_poly.pdbx_seq_one_letter_code
_entity_poly.pdbx_strand_id
1 'polypeptide(L)'
;MLIFLNGALTSPSYHLNDITLEKVKDENIRYPIILIHGIGGTQVLCQPTGKQLHTKPFSIWINLLYFLLPEKLLSYMGLIYDPKTKQTRDRGLCNVEFPGWGDTWASEYLSEDKYLFTSYMKLIVQSLTNDKFFVRNKTLRAAPYDFRKAPNENSKYFIKLKQLIEETYENGAKRPIYLLGHSLGSLYSMYFLKQQDKSWKYKYIKGFISVSAPFGGSVESLYAETCGHNLGIPFRSPLAFRDIQRSFPAMAFLLPDPRVWPSNEKLIITPNKNYSAHDLKALFDDISFPQGK
;
A
#
# COMPACT_ATOMS: atom_id res chain seq x y z
N MET A 1 2.42 -5.05 -15.19
CA MET A 1 1.94 -4.05 -16.18
C MET A 1 1.12 -2.92 -15.54
N LEU A 2 1.09 -2.79 -14.20
CA LEU A 2 1.19 -1.48 -13.51
C LEU A 2 2.64 -0.90 -13.56
N ILE A 3 3.49 -1.60 -14.30
CA ILE A 3 4.91 -1.40 -14.53
C ILE A 3 5.17 -1.04 -16.02
N PHE A 4 4.15 -1.05 -16.89
CA PHE A 4 4.39 -1.01 -18.35
C PHE A 4 4.02 0.28 -19.08
N LEU A 5 3.45 1.31 -18.43
CA LEU A 5 3.16 2.59 -19.14
C LEU A 5 3.51 3.89 -18.40
N ASN A 6 4.09 3.84 -17.19
CA ASN A 6 4.75 5.03 -16.62
C ASN A 6 6.20 5.22 -17.12
N GLY A 7 6.65 4.43 -18.10
CA GLY A 7 7.87 4.71 -18.84
C GLY A 7 7.70 5.77 -19.95
N ALA A 8 6.47 6.08 -20.35
CA ALA A 8 6.19 6.96 -21.51
C ALA A 8 5.50 8.29 -21.16
N LEU A 9 5.02 8.45 -19.93
CA LEU A 9 4.49 9.72 -19.40
C LEU A 9 5.07 9.96 -18.00
N THR A 10 6.38 9.78 -17.86
CA THR A 10 7.09 10.50 -16.82
C THR A 10 6.93 11.99 -17.14
N SER A 11 6.53 12.79 -16.14
CA SER A 11 7.02 14.18 -16.04
C SER A 11 8.47 14.18 -16.56
N PRO A 12 8.88 15.16 -17.41
CA PRO A 12 10.20 15.16 -18.05
C PRO A 12 11.19 14.66 -17.04
N SER A 13 11.75 13.50 -17.37
CA SER A 13 12.64 12.77 -16.49
C SER A 13 13.63 13.80 -16.01
N TYR A 14 13.63 14.11 -14.71
CA TYR A 14 14.77 14.77 -14.12
C TYR A 14 15.91 13.80 -14.44
N HIS A 15 16.72 14.17 -15.43
CA HIS A 15 17.89 13.42 -15.81
C HIS A 15 18.75 13.38 -14.56
N LEU A 16 18.68 12.27 -13.83
CA LEU A 16 19.58 11.95 -12.71
C LEU A 16 21.01 11.65 -13.23
N ASN A 17 21.34 12.11 -14.44
CA ASN A 17 22.64 11.94 -15.08
C ASN A 17 23.75 12.68 -14.32
N ASP A 18 23.39 13.67 -13.50
CA ASP A 18 24.34 14.47 -12.71
C ASP A 18 24.33 14.14 -11.21
N ILE A 19 23.56 13.14 -10.75
CA ILE A 19 23.71 12.65 -9.38
C ILE A 19 24.89 11.69 -9.35
N THR A 20 26.07 12.26 -9.13
CA THR A 20 27.21 11.47 -8.66
C THR A 20 26.88 11.05 -7.23
N LEU A 21 26.42 9.80 -7.06
CA LEU A 21 26.36 9.20 -5.73
C LEU A 21 27.79 9.16 -5.21
N GLU A 22 28.13 10.10 -4.33
CA GLU A 22 29.37 10.00 -3.58
C GLU A 22 29.37 8.64 -2.90
N LYS A 23 30.38 7.82 -3.20
CA LYS A 23 30.70 6.67 -2.37
C LYS A 23 31.19 7.23 -1.05
N VAL A 24 30.25 7.51 -0.15
CA VAL A 24 30.57 7.81 1.24
C VAL A 24 31.31 6.59 1.76
N LYS A 25 32.60 6.76 2.06
CA LYS A 25 33.42 5.79 2.79
C LYS A 25 32.96 5.74 4.25
N ASP A 26 31.71 5.36 4.50
CA ASP A 26 31.25 5.00 5.84
C ASP A 26 31.34 3.48 5.96
N GLU A 27 32.57 3.01 6.17
CA GLU A 27 32.90 1.59 5.99
C GLU A 27 32.35 0.66 7.08
N ASN A 28 31.64 1.08 8.14
CA ASN A 28 31.35 0.11 9.22
C ASN A 28 30.01 0.15 9.98
N ILE A 29 29.09 1.09 9.71
CA ILE A 29 27.79 1.07 10.40
C ILE A 29 26.64 0.85 9.42
N ARG A 30 26.04 -0.33 9.52
CA ARG A 30 24.78 -0.68 8.85
C ARG A 30 23.66 -0.67 9.88
N TYR A 31 22.51 -0.17 9.46
CA TYR A 31 21.30 -0.09 10.27
C TYR A 31 20.25 -1.04 9.69
N PRO A 32 19.51 -1.79 10.53
CA PRO A 32 18.43 -2.63 10.04
C PRO A 32 17.35 -1.82 9.32
N ILE A 33 16.61 -2.46 8.42
CA ILE A 33 15.56 -1.81 7.63
C ILE A 33 14.26 -2.63 7.75
N ILE A 34 13.15 -1.93 7.96
CA ILE A 34 11.81 -2.50 7.85
C ILE A 34 11.07 -1.83 6.68
N LEU A 35 10.61 -2.65 5.74
CA LEU A 35 9.86 -2.23 4.56
C LEU A 35 8.35 -2.23 4.85
N ILE A 36 7.69 -1.12 4.55
CA ILE A 36 6.24 -0.93 4.67
C ILE A 36 5.67 -0.66 3.28
N HIS A 37 4.91 -1.63 2.76
CA HIS A 37 4.40 -1.60 1.40
C HIS A 37 3.26 -0.60 1.19
N GLY A 38 3.03 -0.22 -0.08
CA GLY A 38 1.88 0.58 -0.48
C GLY A 38 0.58 -0.24 -0.63
N ILE A 39 -0.45 0.39 -1.18
CA ILE A 39 -1.71 -0.30 -1.50
C ILE A 39 -1.45 -1.43 -2.51
N GLY A 40 -1.98 -2.63 -2.25
CA GLY A 40 -1.73 -3.80 -3.09
C GLY A 40 -0.30 -4.36 -3.03
N GLY A 41 0.57 -3.84 -2.16
CA GLY A 41 2.01 -4.13 -2.15
C GLY A 41 2.44 -5.39 -1.38
N THR A 42 1.52 -6.33 -1.13
CA THR A 42 1.83 -7.65 -0.58
C THR A 42 0.87 -8.68 -1.13
N GLN A 43 1.25 -9.97 -1.10
CA GLN A 43 0.36 -11.07 -1.40
C GLN A 43 -0.85 -11.10 -0.45
N VAL A 44 -1.95 -11.68 -0.92
CA VAL A 44 -3.15 -11.91 -0.10
C VAL A 44 -3.68 -13.32 -0.32
N LEU A 45 -3.97 -14.00 0.78
CA LEU A 45 -4.52 -15.36 0.80
C LEU A 45 -5.99 -15.32 1.24
N CYS A 46 -6.80 -16.13 0.58
CA CYS A 46 -8.11 -16.51 1.09
C CYS A 46 -7.95 -17.80 1.90
N GLN A 47 -8.30 -17.76 3.18
CA GLN A 47 -8.63 -18.96 3.93
C GLN A 47 -10.13 -19.23 3.77
N PRO A 48 -10.54 -20.33 3.12
CA PRO A 48 -11.95 -20.60 2.88
C PRO A 48 -12.78 -20.66 4.16
N THR A 49 -13.93 -20.01 4.15
CA THR A 49 -14.99 -20.33 5.11
C THR A 49 -15.81 -21.50 4.57
N GLY A 50 -16.54 -22.22 5.42
CA GLY A 50 -17.40 -23.36 4.99
C GLY A 50 -18.54 -23.00 4.02
N LYS A 51 -18.56 -21.78 3.48
CA LYS A 51 -19.55 -21.24 2.54
C LYS A 51 -19.12 -21.40 1.08
N GLN A 52 -18.01 -22.09 0.79
CA GLN A 52 -17.50 -22.26 -0.58
C GLN A 52 -16.84 -23.62 -0.83
N LEU A 53 -16.60 -23.93 -2.12
CA LEU A 53 -16.04 -25.20 -2.61
C LEU A 53 -14.55 -25.40 -2.30
N HIS A 54 -13.78 -24.32 -2.14
CA HIS A 54 -12.36 -24.43 -1.81
C HIS A 54 -12.18 -24.96 -0.38
N THR A 55 -11.35 -26.00 -0.23
CA THR A 55 -11.04 -26.62 1.07
C THR A 55 -9.67 -26.26 1.61
N LYS A 56 -8.83 -25.60 0.80
CA LYS A 56 -7.46 -25.19 1.15
C LYS A 56 -7.25 -23.69 0.90
N PRO A 57 -6.35 -23.03 1.65
CA PRO A 57 -5.93 -21.67 1.33
C PRO A 57 -5.47 -21.50 -0.11
N PHE A 58 -5.75 -20.34 -0.70
CA PHE A 58 -5.30 -19.99 -2.05
C PHE A 58 -5.02 -18.49 -2.19
N SER A 59 -4.09 -18.13 -3.07
CA SER A 59 -3.80 -16.73 -3.38
C SER A 59 -4.92 -16.07 -4.16
N ILE A 60 -5.38 -14.93 -3.65
CA ILE A 60 -6.36 -14.05 -4.29
C ILE A 60 -5.74 -12.77 -4.84
N TRP A 61 -4.50 -12.47 -4.48
CA TRP A 61 -3.80 -11.29 -4.97
C TRP A 61 -2.29 -11.50 -4.98
N ILE A 62 -1.61 -11.27 -6.11
CA ILE A 62 -2.11 -11.07 -7.48
C ILE A 62 -2.33 -12.43 -8.12
N ASN A 63 -3.56 -12.67 -8.59
CA ASN A 63 -3.93 -13.87 -9.32
C ASN A 63 -4.63 -13.47 -10.63
N LEU A 64 -4.04 -13.91 -11.76
CA LEU A 64 -4.51 -13.53 -13.10
C LEU A 64 -5.94 -13.98 -13.39
N LEU A 65 -6.40 -15.09 -12.81
CA LEU A 65 -7.78 -15.55 -12.96
C LEU A 65 -8.78 -14.52 -12.42
N TYR A 66 -8.46 -13.89 -11.29
CA TYR A 66 -9.33 -12.90 -10.66
C TYR A 66 -9.28 -11.54 -11.34
N PHE A 67 -8.26 -11.29 -12.15
CA PHE A 67 -8.25 -10.15 -13.08
C PHE A 67 -9.16 -10.38 -14.29
N LEU A 68 -9.35 -11.64 -14.70
CA LEU A 68 -10.38 -12.00 -15.66
C LEU A 68 -11.78 -12.04 -15.05
N LEU A 69 -11.91 -12.19 -13.73
CA LEU A 69 -13.21 -12.28 -13.04
C LEU A 69 -13.29 -11.31 -11.83
N PRO A 70 -13.32 -9.98 -12.05
CA PRO A 70 -13.35 -8.98 -10.97
C PRO A 70 -14.52 -9.15 -9.99
N GLU A 71 -15.67 -9.63 -10.44
CA GLU A 71 -16.84 -9.88 -9.59
C GLU A 71 -16.56 -10.99 -8.56
N LYS A 72 -15.77 -11.99 -8.97
CA LYS A 72 -15.29 -13.04 -8.08
C LYS A 72 -14.23 -12.50 -7.11
N LEU A 73 -13.33 -11.62 -7.58
CA LEU A 73 -12.38 -10.93 -6.72
C LEU A 73 -13.07 -10.08 -5.66
N LEU A 74 -14.10 -9.31 -6.05
CA LEU A 74 -14.94 -8.52 -5.15
C LEU A 74 -15.55 -9.39 -4.06
N SER A 75 -16.01 -10.58 -4.43
CA SER A 75 -16.63 -11.52 -3.49
C SER A 75 -15.65 -12.02 -2.41
N TYR A 76 -14.36 -12.12 -2.74
CA TYR A 76 -13.32 -12.57 -1.80
C TYR A 76 -12.66 -11.43 -1.02
N MET A 77 -12.28 -10.37 -1.71
CA MET A 77 -11.42 -9.32 -1.16
C MET A 77 -12.21 -8.05 -0.80
N GLY A 78 -13.38 -7.84 -1.40
CA GLY A 78 -14.19 -6.66 -1.15
C GLY A 78 -14.64 -6.57 0.32
N LEU A 79 -14.72 -5.34 0.82
CA LEU A 79 -15.23 -5.08 2.16
C LEU A 79 -16.68 -4.60 2.11
N ILE A 80 -17.36 -4.73 3.24
CA ILE A 80 -18.68 -4.16 3.48
C ILE A 80 -18.51 -3.07 4.53
N TYR A 81 -18.91 -1.85 4.20
CA TYR A 81 -18.98 -0.74 5.13
C TYR A 81 -20.27 -0.77 5.93
N ASP A 82 -20.17 -0.64 7.25
CA ASP A 82 -21.31 -0.49 8.15
C ASP A 82 -21.45 0.98 8.57
N PRO A 83 -22.51 1.69 8.12
CA PRO A 83 -22.69 3.10 8.42
C PRO A 83 -22.97 3.37 9.90
N LYS A 84 -23.39 2.38 10.69
CA LYS A 84 -23.64 2.54 12.13
C LYS A 84 -22.34 2.55 12.92
N THR A 85 -21.48 1.56 12.66
CA THR A 85 -20.19 1.41 13.36
C THR A 85 -19.06 2.22 12.72
N LYS A 86 -19.27 2.71 11.49
CA LYS A 86 -18.27 3.40 10.65
C LYS A 86 -17.01 2.55 10.43
N GLN A 87 -17.19 1.24 10.38
CA GLN A 87 -16.12 0.26 10.19
C GLN A 87 -16.44 -0.66 9.02
N THR A 88 -15.39 -1.35 8.55
CA THR A 88 -15.47 -2.33 7.48
C THR A 88 -15.23 -3.74 7.97
N ARG A 89 -15.95 -4.68 7.36
CA ARG A 89 -15.78 -6.13 7.57
C ARG A 89 -15.68 -6.86 6.24
N ASP A 90 -15.07 -8.05 6.29
CA ASP A 90 -15.04 -8.94 5.13
C ASP A 90 -16.45 -9.39 4.73
N ARG A 91 -16.60 -9.76 3.45
CA ARG A 91 -17.82 -10.33 2.88
C ARG A 91 -18.15 -11.73 3.39
N GLY A 92 -17.19 -12.44 3.99
CA GLY A 92 -17.39 -13.69 4.70
C GLY A 92 -17.23 -14.98 3.88
N LEU A 93 -16.80 -14.89 2.62
CA LEU A 93 -16.38 -16.07 1.82
C LEU A 93 -14.98 -16.56 2.19
N CYS A 94 -14.14 -15.66 2.68
CA CYS A 94 -12.77 -15.91 3.09
C CYS A 94 -12.49 -15.22 4.42
N ASN A 95 -11.68 -15.84 5.26
CA ASN A 95 -10.84 -15.10 6.19
C ASN A 95 -9.61 -14.61 5.39
N VAL A 96 -9.47 -13.29 5.23
CA VAL A 96 -8.46 -12.69 4.36
C VAL A 96 -7.17 -12.50 5.14
N GLU A 97 -6.08 -13.08 4.64
CA GLU A 97 -4.78 -13.09 5.31
C GLU A 97 -3.69 -12.43 4.46
N PHE A 98 -2.79 -11.73 5.14
CA PHE A 98 -1.64 -11.04 4.56
C PHE A 98 -0.37 -11.74 5.08
N PRO A 99 0.18 -12.72 4.33
CA PRO A 99 1.27 -13.54 4.80
C PRO A 99 2.62 -12.79 4.78
N GLY A 100 3.66 -13.45 5.29
CA GLY A 100 5.03 -12.93 5.23
C GLY A 100 5.40 -11.95 6.34
N TRP A 101 4.73 -12.00 7.49
CA TRP A 101 5.06 -11.13 8.63
C TRP A 101 6.53 -11.26 9.04
N GLY A 102 7.28 -10.16 8.97
CA GLY A 102 8.70 -10.10 9.33
C GLY A 102 9.64 -10.48 8.18
N ASP A 103 9.19 -11.22 7.17
CA ASP A 103 9.99 -11.61 6.00
C ASP A 103 9.64 -10.72 4.80
N THR A 104 10.46 -10.71 3.76
CA THR A 104 10.29 -9.82 2.59
C THR A 104 9.56 -10.46 1.42
N TRP A 105 9.51 -11.79 1.34
CA TRP A 105 9.09 -12.53 0.14
C TRP A 105 7.70 -12.12 -0.37
N ALA A 106 6.75 -11.84 0.53
CA ALA A 106 5.37 -11.50 0.18
C ALA A 106 5.24 -10.10 -0.45
N SER A 107 6.20 -9.22 -0.22
CA SER A 107 6.29 -7.90 -0.86
C SER A 107 7.34 -7.85 -1.98
N GLU A 108 8.23 -8.83 -2.10
CA GLU A 108 9.15 -8.95 -3.24
C GLU A 108 8.39 -9.29 -4.53
N TYR A 109 7.51 -10.29 -4.44
CA TYR A 109 6.63 -10.73 -5.53
C TYR A 109 5.19 -10.79 -5.06
N LEU A 110 4.31 -10.11 -5.78
CA LEU A 110 2.90 -10.02 -5.44
C LEU A 110 2.10 -11.25 -5.89
N SER A 111 2.62 -12.10 -6.77
CA SER A 111 1.98 -13.38 -7.14
C SER A 111 2.81 -14.56 -6.64
N GLU A 112 2.14 -15.66 -6.29
CA GLU A 112 2.80 -16.93 -5.94
C GLU A 112 3.64 -17.48 -7.11
N ASP A 113 3.16 -17.30 -8.34
CA ASP A 113 3.86 -17.70 -9.57
C ASP A 113 5.11 -16.85 -9.90
N LYS A 114 5.36 -15.77 -9.12
CA LYS A 114 6.51 -14.87 -9.26
C LYS A 114 6.74 -14.34 -10.69
N TYR A 115 5.67 -14.04 -11.41
CA TYR A 115 5.78 -13.40 -12.72
C TYR A 115 6.59 -12.11 -12.63
N LEU A 116 7.41 -11.82 -13.64
CA LEU A 116 8.26 -10.62 -13.62
C LEU A 116 7.44 -9.33 -13.41
N PHE A 117 6.24 -9.26 -14.00
CA PHE A 117 5.37 -8.10 -13.91
C PHE A 117 4.65 -7.94 -12.55
N THR A 118 4.76 -8.91 -11.64
CA THR A 118 4.28 -8.84 -10.25
C THR A 118 5.42 -8.62 -9.26
N SER A 119 6.64 -8.41 -9.76
CA SER A 119 7.76 -7.96 -8.94
C SER A 119 7.48 -6.55 -8.41
N TYR A 120 7.64 -6.37 -7.09
CA TYR A 120 7.37 -5.09 -6.43
C TYR A 120 8.60 -4.60 -5.65
N MET A 121 8.87 -5.13 -4.46
CA MET A 121 10.07 -4.76 -3.67
C MET A 121 11.29 -5.65 -3.93
N LYS A 122 11.23 -6.56 -4.92
CA LYS A 122 12.33 -7.51 -5.21
C LYS A 122 13.66 -6.81 -5.43
N LEU A 123 13.71 -5.77 -6.27
CA LEU A 123 14.97 -5.14 -6.67
C LEU A 123 15.67 -4.46 -5.49
N ILE A 124 14.92 -3.73 -4.65
CA ILE A 124 15.49 -3.10 -3.44
C ILE A 124 15.97 -4.17 -2.45
N VAL A 125 15.20 -5.23 -2.23
CA VAL A 125 15.61 -6.31 -1.33
C VAL A 125 16.86 -7.01 -1.85
N GLN A 126 16.91 -7.36 -3.13
CA GLN A 126 18.09 -7.97 -3.76
C GLN A 126 19.32 -7.08 -3.64
N SER A 127 19.19 -5.79 -3.96
CA SER A 127 20.28 -4.83 -3.86
C SER A 127 20.82 -4.71 -2.43
N LEU A 128 19.94 -4.68 -1.43
CA LEU A 128 20.36 -4.63 -0.02
C LEU A 128 21.05 -5.93 0.41
N THR A 129 20.52 -7.09 0.00
CA THR A 129 21.06 -8.39 0.41
C THR A 129 22.40 -8.77 -0.23
N ASN A 130 22.91 -7.94 -1.15
CA ASN A 130 24.31 -8.04 -1.62
C ASN A 130 25.31 -7.73 -0.49
N ASP A 131 24.91 -6.96 0.52
CA ASP A 131 25.68 -6.75 1.74
C ASP A 131 25.22 -7.77 2.81
N LYS A 132 26.19 -8.50 3.38
CA LYS A 132 25.97 -9.59 4.34
C LYS A 132 25.27 -9.15 5.62
N PHE A 133 25.26 -7.85 5.93
CA PHE A 133 24.51 -7.33 7.06
C PHE A 133 23.00 -7.46 6.85
N PHE A 134 22.48 -7.31 5.64
CA PHE A 134 21.04 -7.32 5.35
C PHE A 134 20.56 -8.75 5.08
N VAL A 135 20.11 -9.40 6.15
CA VAL A 135 19.57 -10.75 6.13
C VAL A 135 18.05 -10.66 6.22
N ARG A 136 17.35 -11.22 5.21
CA ARG A 136 15.89 -11.35 5.20
C ARG A 136 15.40 -11.99 6.50
N ASN A 137 14.26 -11.54 7.01
CA ASN A 137 13.67 -11.99 8.26
C ASN A 137 14.56 -11.79 9.52
N LYS A 138 15.64 -11.00 9.43
CA LYS A 138 16.50 -10.69 10.59
C LYS A 138 16.79 -9.21 10.73
N THR A 139 17.57 -8.65 9.81
CA THR A 139 17.96 -7.23 9.78
C THR A 139 17.32 -6.48 8.62
N LEU A 140 16.81 -7.20 7.63
CA LEU A 140 15.92 -6.68 6.60
C LEU A 140 14.56 -7.38 6.74
N ARG A 141 13.53 -6.63 7.16
CA ARG A 141 12.19 -7.16 7.43
C ARG A 141 11.15 -6.46 6.56
N ALA A 142 9.97 -7.05 6.40
CA ALA A 142 8.78 -6.33 5.95
C ALA A 142 7.63 -6.53 6.95
N ALA A 143 6.70 -5.57 6.97
CA ALA A 143 5.53 -5.61 7.84
C ALA A 143 4.25 -5.55 7.00
N PRO A 144 3.82 -6.68 6.41
CA PRO A 144 2.60 -6.75 5.62
C PRO A 144 1.36 -6.45 6.46
N TYR A 145 0.41 -5.74 5.87
CA TYR A 145 -0.84 -5.32 6.52
C TYR A 145 -2.02 -5.38 5.57
N ASP A 146 -3.23 -5.29 6.14
CA ASP A 146 -4.45 -5.15 5.36
C ASP A 146 -4.51 -3.78 4.68
N PHE A 147 -4.00 -3.73 3.46
CA PHE A 147 -3.94 -2.51 2.64
C PHE A 147 -5.30 -2.03 2.14
N ARG A 148 -6.37 -2.82 2.33
CA ARG A 148 -7.72 -2.41 1.95
C ARG A 148 -8.26 -1.38 2.93
N LYS A 149 -7.82 -1.47 4.18
CA LYS A 149 -8.27 -0.64 5.29
C LYS A 149 -7.41 0.63 5.41
N ALA A 150 -7.96 1.66 6.05
CA ALA A 150 -7.21 2.83 6.47
C ALA A 150 -6.55 2.59 7.85
N PRO A 151 -5.60 3.45 8.30
CA PRO A 151 -4.87 3.23 9.55
C PRO A 151 -5.76 3.05 10.79
N ASN A 152 -6.88 3.77 10.88
CA ASN A 152 -7.81 3.68 12.02
C ASN A 152 -8.39 2.28 12.23
N GLU A 153 -8.48 1.46 11.18
CA GLU A 153 -9.00 0.08 11.26
C GLU A 153 -7.89 -0.99 11.36
N ASN A 154 -6.63 -0.57 11.52
CA ASN A 154 -5.45 -1.45 11.57
C ASN A 154 -4.72 -1.37 12.93
N SER A 155 -5.43 -1.15 14.03
CA SER A 155 -4.82 -0.99 15.38
C SER A 155 -3.91 -2.16 15.78
N LYS A 156 -4.34 -3.41 15.52
CA LYS A 156 -3.53 -4.62 15.79
C LYS A 156 -2.21 -4.65 15.01
N TYR A 157 -2.20 -4.12 13.78
CA TYR A 157 -0.99 -4.02 12.98
C TYR A 157 0.06 -3.13 13.66
N PHE A 158 -0.34 -1.99 14.20
CA PHE A 158 0.60 -1.06 14.84
C PHE A 158 1.21 -1.60 16.13
N ILE A 159 0.46 -2.41 16.89
CA ILE A 159 0.99 -3.14 18.05
C ILE A 159 2.08 -4.11 17.60
N LYS A 160 1.80 -4.92 16.57
CA LYS A 160 2.77 -5.87 16.01
C LYS A 160 3.97 -5.16 15.39
N LEU A 161 3.77 -4.03 14.71
CA LEU A 161 4.84 -3.25 14.08
C LEU A 161 5.83 -2.73 15.13
N LYS A 162 5.32 -2.26 16.28
CA LYS A 162 6.17 -1.84 17.41
C LYS A 162 7.06 -2.99 17.89
N GLN A 163 6.46 -4.17 18.10
CA GLN A 163 7.20 -5.38 18.50
C GLN A 163 8.24 -5.79 17.45
N LEU A 164 7.89 -5.76 16.16
CA LEU A 164 8.80 -6.07 15.08
C LEU A 164 10.00 -5.12 15.05
N ILE A 165 9.79 -3.82 15.31
CA ILE A 165 10.86 -2.83 15.40
C ILE A 165 11.81 -3.13 16.56
N GLU A 166 11.27 -3.46 17.73
CA GLU A 166 12.05 -3.82 18.92
C GLU A 166 12.85 -5.11 18.71
N GLU A 167 12.24 -6.13 18.09
CA GLU A 167 12.92 -7.38 17.71
C GLU A 167 14.04 -7.12 16.69
N THR A 168 13.76 -6.30 15.67
CA THR A 168 14.73 -5.96 14.61
C THR A 168 15.91 -5.16 15.17
N TYR A 169 15.67 -4.31 16.17
CA TYR A 169 16.72 -3.61 16.90
C TYR A 169 17.65 -4.59 17.61
N GLU A 170 17.12 -5.57 18.34
CA GLU A 170 17.94 -6.60 19.01
C GLU A 170 18.71 -7.45 17.99
N ASN A 171 18.05 -7.89 16.91
CA ASN A 171 18.68 -8.64 15.82
C ASN A 171 19.79 -7.86 15.10
N GLY A 172 19.67 -6.52 15.08
CA GLY A 172 20.58 -5.57 14.45
C GLY A 172 21.74 -5.12 15.31
N ALA A 173 22.12 -5.90 16.34
CA ALA A 173 23.13 -5.54 17.33
C ALA A 173 22.78 -4.25 18.09
N LYS A 174 21.51 -4.11 18.48
CA LYS A 174 20.98 -2.95 19.22
C LYS A 174 21.19 -1.63 18.48
N ARG A 175 21.13 -1.67 17.16
CA ARG A 175 21.18 -0.47 16.31
C ARG A 175 19.77 -0.03 15.97
N PRO A 176 19.47 1.28 16.03
CA PRO A 176 18.17 1.81 15.64
C PRO A 176 17.90 1.51 14.16
N ILE A 177 16.63 1.39 13.78
CA ILE A 177 16.22 0.89 12.46
C ILE A 177 15.79 2.04 11.54
N TYR A 178 15.95 1.86 10.24
CA TYR A 178 15.26 2.68 9.24
C TYR A 178 13.89 2.08 8.94
N LEU A 179 12.85 2.91 9.04
CA LEU A 179 11.53 2.56 8.53
C LEU A 179 11.42 3.08 7.11
N LEU A 180 11.22 2.21 6.13
CA LEU A 180 11.06 2.60 4.72
C LEU A 180 9.61 2.36 4.30
N GLY A 181 8.87 3.44 4.13
CA GLY A 181 7.52 3.40 3.59
C GLY A 181 7.50 3.74 2.11
N HIS A 182 6.75 2.96 1.32
CA HIS A 182 6.43 3.29 -0.07
C HIS A 182 4.94 3.63 -0.21
N SER A 183 4.60 4.73 -0.88
CA SER A 183 3.22 5.13 -1.18
C SER A 183 2.34 5.15 0.09
N LEU A 184 1.23 4.41 0.13
CA LEU A 184 0.38 4.28 1.33
C LEU A 184 1.17 3.83 2.58
N GLY A 185 2.21 3.01 2.41
CA GLY A 185 3.07 2.55 3.50
C GLY A 185 3.81 3.68 4.21
N SER A 186 4.08 4.79 3.52
CA SER A 186 4.65 6.01 4.10
C SER A 186 3.65 6.71 5.03
N LEU A 187 2.37 6.75 4.65
CA LEU A 187 1.31 7.31 5.50
C LEU A 187 1.09 6.45 6.74
N TYR A 188 1.11 5.12 6.58
CA TYR A 188 1.07 4.17 7.70
C TYR A 188 2.26 4.35 8.64
N SER A 189 3.45 4.50 8.10
CA SER A 189 4.68 4.77 8.87
C SER A 189 4.57 6.07 9.65
N MET A 190 4.11 7.15 9.00
CA MET A 190 3.90 8.44 9.65
C MET A 190 2.82 8.36 10.74
N TYR A 191 1.70 7.69 10.47
CA TYR A 191 0.61 7.48 11.44
C TYR A 191 1.11 6.74 12.68
N PHE A 192 1.89 5.67 12.49
CA PHE A 192 2.52 4.92 13.57
C PHE A 192 3.49 5.79 14.39
N LEU A 193 4.42 6.49 13.73
CA LEU A 193 5.44 7.30 14.40
C LEU A 193 4.85 8.49 15.16
N LYS A 194 3.72 9.05 14.73
CA LYS A 194 2.99 10.10 15.46
C LYS A 194 2.41 9.62 16.80
N GLN A 195 2.14 8.32 16.93
CA GLN A 195 1.60 7.72 18.16
C GLN A 195 2.68 7.24 19.14
N GLN A 196 3.96 7.22 18.74
CA GLN A 196 5.04 6.78 19.64
C GLN A 196 5.67 7.95 20.41
N ASP A 197 6.01 7.66 21.67
CA ASP A 197 6.74 8.60 22.53
C ASP A 197 8.11 8.96 21.96
N LYS A 198 8.59 10.16 22.32
CA LYS A 198 9.88 10.69 21.87
C LYS A 198 11.04 9.78 22.27
N SER A 199 11.07 9.31 23.51
CA SER A 199 12.11 8.41 24.03
C SER A 199 12.17 7.09 23.28
N TRP A 200 11.01 6.49 22.98
CA TRP A 200 10.92 5.27 22.18
C TRP A 200 11.48 5.49 20.77
N LYS A 201 11.07 6.58 20.10
CA LYS A 201 11.57 6.90 18.75
C LYS A 201 13.09 7.11 18.75
N TYR A 202 13.62 7.82 19.73
CA TYR A 202 15.07 8.09 19.83
C TYR A 202 15.89 6.82 20.07
N LYS A 203 15.31 5.82 20.76
CA LYS A 203 15.96 4.54 20.98
C LYS A 203 15.91 3.64 19.75
N TYR A 204 14.75 3.52 19.10
CA TYR A 204 14.51 2.47 18.12
C TYR A 204 14.55 2.93 16.66
N ILE A 205 14.34 4.21 16.36
CA ILE A 205 14.20 4.72 14.99
C ILE A 205 15.40 5.58 14.62
N LYS A 206 16.20 5.12 13.64
CA LYS A 206 17.32 5.86 13.08
C LYS A 206 16.83 6.96 12.14
N GLY A 207 15.81 6.63 11.34
CA GLY A 207 15.21 7.54 10.39
C GLY A 207 14.00 6.93 9.70
N PHE A 208 13.24 7.79 9.03
CA PHE A 208 12.11 7.40 8.20
C PHE A 208 12.42 7.78 6.75
N ILE A 209 12.47 6.76 5.88
CA ILE A 209 12.67 6.92 4.44
C ILE A 209 11.29 6.81 3.79
N SER A 210 10.88 7.87 3.12
CA SER A 210 9.57 7.98 2.49
C SER A 210 9.72 8.00 0.98
N VAL A 211 9.20 6.99 0.28
CA VAL A 211 9.29 6.86 -1.17
C VAL A 211 7.90 7.06 -1.79
N SER A 212 7.76 8.09 -2.62
CA SER A 212 6.52 8.40 -3.37
C SER A 212 5.27 8.50 -2.47
N ALA A 213 5.40 9.20 -1.33
CA ALA A 213 4.34 9.29 -0.34
C ALA A 213 3.26 10.32 -0.73
N PRO A 214 1.97 9.91 -0.81
CA PRO A 214 0.87 10.82 -1.10
C PRO A 214 0.43 11.57 0.18
N PHE A 215 1.30 12.41 0.75
CA PHE A 215 1.02 13.12 2.02
C PHE A 215 -0.22 14.02 1.97
N GLY A 216 -0.54 14.57 0.80
CA GLY A 216 -1.76 15.34 0.56
C GLY A 216 -2.85 14.57 -0.18
N GLY A 217 -2.76 13.24 -0.28
CA GLY A 217 -3.62 12.46 -1.17
C GLY A 217 -3.13 12.44 -2.63
N SER A 218 -3.91 11.83 -3.52
CA SER A 218 -3.54 11.61 -4.92
C SER A 218 -4.78 11.68 -5.83
N VAL A 219 -4.61 12.18 -7.06
CA VAL A 219 -5.70 12.23 -8.05
C VAL A 219 -6.07 10.83 -8.59
N GLU A 220 -5.16 9.87 -8.50
CA GLU A 220 -5.41 8.48 -8.87
C GLU A 220 -6.48 7.83 -7.98
N SER A 221 -6.60 8.24 -6.71
CA SER A 221 -7.69 7.77 -5.85
C SER A 221 -9.03 8.32 -6.35
N LEU A 222 -9.13 9.59 -6.76
CA LEU A 222 -10.33 10.15 -7.40
C LEU A 222 -10.69 9.41 -8.68
N TYR A 223 -9.70 9.09 -9.51
CA TYR A 223 -9.91 8.34 -10.73
C TYR A 223 -10.49 6.94 -10.45
N ALA A 224 -9.94 6.24 -9.45
CA ALA A 224 -10.45 4.94 -9.02
C ALA A 224 -11.86 5.02 -8.41
N GLU A 225 -12.16 6.06 -7.62
CA GLU A 225 -13.49 6.28 -7.03
C GLU A 225 -14.55 6.63 -8.07
N THR A 226 -14.18 7.27 -9.18
CA THR A 226 -15.13 7.73 -10.21
C THR A 226 -15.25 6.74 -11.38
N CYS A 227 -14.17 6.54 -12.12
CA CYS A 227 -14.11 5.74 -13.35
C CYS A 227 -13.62 4.30 -13.10
N GLY A 228 -13.06 4.03 -11.91
CA GLY A 228 -12.33 2.81 -11.64
C GLY A 228 -10.93 2.83 -12.25
N HIS A 229 -10.07 1.94 -11.79
CA HIS A 229 -8.71 1.78 -12.31
C HIS A 229 -8.41 0.31 -12.58
N ASN A 230 -8.17 -0.06 -13.85
CA ASN A 230 -7.97 -1.47 -14.25
C ASN A 230 -6.57 -2.02 -13.96
N LEU A 231 -5.77 -1.35 -13.13
CA LEU A 231 -4.45 -1.83 -12.71
C LEU A 231 -3.48 -2.05 -13.90
N GLY A 232 -3.70 -1.34 -15.01
CA GLY A 232 -2.91 -1.47 -16.24
C GLY A 232 -3.24 -2.72 -17.06
N ILE A 233 -4.40 -3.36 -16.84
CA ILE A 233 -4.85 -4.56 -17.56
C ILE A 233 -5.62 -4.13 -18.83
N PRO A 234 -5.05 -4.28 -20.04
CA PRO A 234 -5.61 -3.66 -21.25
C PRO A 234 -6.95 -4.25 -21.70
N PHE A 235 -7.25 -5.50 -21.34
CA PHE A 235 -8.43 -6.24 -21.80
C PHE A 235 -9.62 -6.19 -20.81
N ARG A 236 -9.56 -5.37 -19.76
CA ARG A 236 -10.66 -5.17 -18.82
C ARG A 236 -10.95 -3.70 -18.58
N SER A 237 -12.24 -3.36 -18.57
CA SER A 237 -12.73 -2.02 -18.27
C SER A 237 -12.36 -1.62 -16.84
N PRO A 238 -11.87 -0.38 -16.61
CA PRO A 238 -11.64 0.14 -15.27
C PRO A 238 -12.89 0.08 -14.37
N LEU A 239 -14.08 0.23 -14.94
CA LEU A 239 -15.35 0.16 -14.22
C LEU A 239 -15.57 -1.20 -13.54
N ALA A 240 -15.03 -2.29 -14.10
CA ALA A 240 -15.15 -3.63 -13.52
C ALA A 240 -14.42 -3.76 -12.17
N PHE A 241 -13.43 -2.90 -11.90
CA PHE A 241 -12.69 -2.89 -10.64
C PHE A 241 -13.18 -1.82 -9.65
N ARG A 242 -14.05 -0.90 -10.11
CA ARG A 242 -14.49 0.26 -9.32
C ARG A 242 -15.14 -0.15 -8.01
N ASP A 243 -16.00 -1.16 -8.02
CA ASP A 243 -16.69 -1.60 -6.80
C ASP A 243 -15.74 -2.24 -5.79
N ILE A 244 -14.66 -2.88 -6.26
CA ILE A 244 -13.59 -3.41 -5.39
C ILE A 244 -12.86 -2.23 -4.76
N GLN A 245 -12.47 -1.24 -5.57
CA GLN A 245 -11.72 -0.07 -5.14
C GLN A 245 -12.51 0.78 -4.14
N ARG A 246 -13.77 1.09 -4.46
CA ARG A 246 -14.74 1.78 -3.58
C ARG A 246 -14.96 1.04 -2.26
N SER A 247 -14.78 -0.28 -2.24
CA SER A 247 -14.92 -1.04 -1.01
C SER A 247 -13.74 -0.87 -0.05
N PHE A 248 -12.61 -0.29 -0.48
CA PHE A 248 -11.40 -0.18 0.35
C PHE A 248 -11.33 1.21 1.00
N PRO A 249 -11.49 1.35 2.34
CA PRO A 249 -11.29 2.63 3.03
C PRO A 249 -9.93 3.28 2.77
N ALA A 250 -8.91 2.51 2.40
CA ALA A 250 -7.62 3.04 1.98
C ALA A 250 -7.72 3.99 0.78
N MET A 251 -8.67 3.77 -0.13
CA MET A 251 -8.87 4.62 -1.30
C MET A 251 -9.43 5.98 -0.90
N ALA A 252 -10.45 6.00 -0.04
CA ALA A 252 -10.97 7.23 0.55
C ALA A 252 -9.91 7.97 1.38
N PHE A 253 -9.07 7.25 2.13
CA PHE A 253 -7.95 7.83 2.88
C PHE A 253 -6.88 8.50 1.99
N LEU A 254 -6.82 8.14 0.71
CA LEU A 254 -5.88 8.69 -0.27
C LEU A 254 -6.50 9.79 -1.14
N LEU A 255 -7.73 10.23 -0.85
CA LEU A 255 -8.34 11.36 -1.55
C LEU A 255 -7.54 12.65 -1.33
N PRO A 256 -7.50 13.55 -2.32
CA PRO A 256 -6.87 14.86 -2.20
C PRO A 256 -7.36 15.64 -0.96
N ASP A 257 -6.41 16.04 -0.11
CA ASP A 257 -6.70 16.72 1.14
C ASP A 257 -6.87 18.24 0.89
N PRO A 258 -8.03 18.85 1.22
CA PRO A 258 -8.27 20.28 1.00
C PRO A 258 -7.33 21.20 1.79
N ARG A 259 -6.56 20.68 2.77
CA ARG A 259 -5.52 21.43 3.49
C ARG A 259 -4.23 21.59 2.68
N VAL A 260 -4.01 20.73 1.68
CA VAL A 260 -2.84 20.74 0.80
C VAL A 260 -3.22 21.25 -0.60
N TRP A 261 -4.38 20.84 -1.10
CA TRP A 261 -4.84 21.18 -2.45
C TRP A 261 -5.65 22.48 -2.44
N PRO A 262 -5.27 23.48 -3.27
CA PRO A 262 -6.00 24.74 -3.39
C PRO A 262 -7.45 24.54 -3.88
N SER A 263 -8.35 25.41 -3.43
CA SER A 263 -9.77 25.38 -3.85
C SER A 263 -10.00 25.76 -5.31
N ASN A 264 -9.06 26.48 -5.93
CA ASN A 264 -9.14 26.86 -7.34
C ASN A 264 -8.54 25.81 -8.30
N GLU A 265 -7.89 24.76 -7.77
CA GLU A 265 -7.35 23.68 -8.58
C GLU A 265 -8.45 22.68 -8.96
N LYS A 266 -8.73 22.59 -10.25
CA LYS A 266 -9.77 21.69 -10.79
C LYS A 266 -9.15 20.30 -11.02
N LEU A 267 -9.59 19.33 -10.22
CA LEU A 267 -9.09 17.94 -10.27
C LEU A 267 -9.92 17.07 -11.21
N ILE A 268 -11.22 17.33 -11.29
CA ILE A 268 -12.13 16.67 -12.24
C ILE A 268 -12.79 17.74 -13.07
N ILE A 269 -12.70 17.60 -14.39
CA ILE A 269 -13.27 18.52 -15.37
C ILE A 269 -14.32 17.76 -16.17
N THR A 270 -15.53 18.30 -16.21
CA THR A 270 -16.64 17.76 -17.02
C THR A 270 -17.27 18.88 -17.85
N PRO A 271 -18.11 18.57 -18.86
CA PRO A 271 -18.78 19.61 -19.65
C PRO A 271 -19.64 20.58 -18.82
N ASN A 272 -20.21 20.11 -17.70
CA ASN A 272 -21.22 20.87 -16.95
C ASN A 272 -20.73 21.34 -15.56
N LYS A 273 -19.75 20.66 -14.97
CA LYS A 273 -19.29 20.91 -13.60
C LYS A 273 -17.85 20.46 -13.38
N ASN A 274 -17.08 21.27 -12.66
CA ASN A 274 -15.72 20.93 -12.26
C ASN A 274 -15.67 20.71 -10.75
N TYR A 275 -14.74 19.88 -10.29
CA TYR A 275 -14.57 19.57 -8.87
C TYR A 275 -13.12 19.77 -8.45
N SER A 276 -12.94 20.43 -7.31
CA SER A 276 -11.67 20.52 -6.57
C SER A 276 -11.64 19.53 -5.40
N ALA A 277 -10.54 19.52 -4.64
CA ALA A 277 -10.46 18.79 -3.37
C ALA A 277 -11.47 19.29 -2.31
N HIS A 278 -12.06 20.46 -2.49
CA HIS A 278 -13.08 21.02 -1.59
C HIS A 278 -14.50 20.59 -1.96
N ASP A 279 -14.68 20.00 -3.15
CA ASP A 279 -15.99 19.63 -3.70
C ASP A 279 -16.28 18.12 -3.58
N LEU A 280 -15.47 17.35 -2.83
CA LEU A 280 -15.56 15.89 -2.77
C LEU A 280 -16.93 15.39 -2.33
N LYS A 281 -17.58 16.07 -1.38
CA LYS A 281 -18.94 15.72 -0.95
C LYS A 281 -19.94 15.81 -2.12
N ALA A 282 -19.87 16.89 -2.90
CA ALA A 282 -20.74 17.09 -4.06
C ALA A 282 -20.40 16.08 -5.17
N LEU A 283 -19.13 15.79 -5.39
CA LEU A 283 -18.70 14.74 -6.31
C LEU A 283 -19.31 13.37 -5.96
N PHE A 284 -19.24 12.96 -4.68
CA PHE A 284 -19.78 11.67 -4.23
C PHE A 284 -21.31 11.59 -4.33
N ASP A 285 -21.98 12.72 -4.15
CA ASP A 285 -23.42 12.86 -4.44
C ASP A 285 -23.70 12.66 -5.95
N ASP A 286 -22.95 13.36 -6.81
CA ASP A 286 -23.18 13.35 -8.27
C ASP A 286 -22.84 12.00 -8.93
N ILE A 287 -21.92 11.20 -8.36
CA ILE A 287 -21.58 9.85 -8.84
C ILE A 287 -22.40 8.73 -8.15
N SER A 288 -23.42 9.10 -7.37
CA SER A 288 -24.29 8.16 -6.63
C SER A 288 -23.52 7.19 -5.72
N PHE A 289 -22.49 7.68 -5.03
CA PHE A 289 -21.69 6.90 -4.09
C PHE A 289 -21.55 7.61 -2.74
N PRO A 290 -22.65 7.71 -1.95
CA PRO A 290 -22.65 8.49 -0.72
C PRO A 290 -21.76 7.93 0.40
N GLN A 291 -21.33 6.66 0.30
CA GLN A 291 -20.42 6.04 1.26
C GLN A 291 -18.97 6.55 1.13
N GLY A 292 -18.61 7.22 0.04
CA GLY A 292 -17.28 7.81 -0.13
C GLY A 292 -17.06 9.11 0.65
N LYS A 293 -18.09 9.61 1.33
CA LYS A 293 -18.07 10.87 2.10
C LYS A 293 -17.45 10.74 3.49
#